data_AF-A0A1X7T039-F1
#
_entry.id   AF-A0A1X7T039-F1
#
_cell.length_a   1.000
_cell.length_b   1.000
_cell.length_c   1.000
_cell.angle_alpha   90.00
_cell.angle_beta   90.00
_cell.angle_gamma   90.00
#
_symmetry.space_group_name_H-M   'P 1'
#
loop_
_entity.id
_entity.type
_entity.pdbx_description
1 polymer ?
#
loop_
_entity_poly.entity_id
_entity_poly.type
_entity_poly.pdbx_seq_one_letter_code
_entity_poly.pdbx_strand_id
1 'polypeptide(L)'
;MADNKVEIQECPIPLVCGLCSEYYTDPLMLPCLHSFCMKCLEKVKEEQGREEKSLKCPTCDANAPLPSGKVNGLTQNLWLAHKVLEATVREKISSKDSIPCDQCTSSSDDAAVAFCCSCCLFLCDFCKKGHK
;
A
#
# COMPACT_ATOMS: atom_id res chain seq x y z
N MET A 1 -30.32 5.83 -33.75
CA MET A 1 -29.90 6.66 -32.60
C MET A 1 -28.53 6.15 -32.21
N ALA A 2 -27.49 6.98 -32.27
CA ALA A 2 -26.14 6.54 -31.92
C ALA A 2 -26.05 6.35 -30.41
N ASP A 3 -25.66 5.14 -29.98
CA ASP A 3 -25.38 4.82 -28.59
C ASP A 3 -24.21 5.68 -28.11
N ASN A 4 -24.52 6.81 -27.49
CA ASN A 4 -23.53 7.74 -26.99
C ASN A 4 -22.98 7.18 -25.67
N LYS A 5 -21.98 6.30 -25.76
CA LYS A 5 -21.36 5.66 -24.60
C LYS A 5 -20.44 6.66 -23.90
N VAL A 6 -20.80 7.07 -22.70
CA VAL A 6 -19.93 7.88 -21.83
C VAL A 6 -18.82 6.96 -21.29
N GLU A 7 -17.57 7.34 -21.52
CA GLU A 7 -16.41 6.65 -20.98
C GLU A 7 -15.93 7.39 -19.72
N ILE A 8 -15.76 6.66 -18.62
CA ILE A 8 -15.13 7.20 -17.41
C ILE A 8 -13.63 7.28 -17.68
N GLN A 9 -13.09 8.49 -17.73
CA GLN A 9 -11.65 8.69 -17.77
C GLN A 9 -11.08 8.42 -16.37
N GLU A 10 -10.56 7.22 -16.14
CA GLU A 10 -9.81 6.91 -14.93
C GLU A 10 -8.52 7.73 -14.93
N CYS A 11 -8.38 8.67 -13.99
CA CYS A 11 -7.11 9.33 -13.75
C CYS A 11 -6.28 8.38 -12.86
N PRO A 12 -5.20 7.76 -13.37
CA PRO A 12 -4.48 6.76 -12.61
C PRO A 12 -3.80 7.44 -11.42
N ILE A 13 -4.26 7.13 -10.21
CA ILE A 13 -3.60 7.59 -8.99
C ILE A 13 -2.25 6.86 -8.91
N PRO A 14 -1.12 7.58 -8.77
CA PRO A 14 0.19 6.95 -8.66
C PRO A 14 0.22 5.98 -7.48
N LEU A 15 0.65 4.75 -7.74
CA LEU A 15 0.85 3.72 -6.71
C LEU A 15 2.24 3.79 -6.07
N VAL A 16 3.07 4.72 -6.54
CA VAL A 16 4.44 4.94 -6.07
C VAL A 16 4.52 6.21 -5.21
N CYS A 17 5.29 6.12 -4.14
CA CYS A 17 5.51 7.23 -3.22
C CYS A 17 6.47 8.26 -3.83
N GLY A 18 6.07 9.53 -3.85
CA GLY A 18 6.89 10.62 -4.39
C GLY A 18 8.20 10.91 -3.63
N LEU A 19 8.41 10.31 -2.45
CA LEU A 19 9.64 10.49 -1.66
C LEU A 19 10.67 9.38 -1.85
N CYS A 20 10.23 8.13 -2.02
CA CYS A 20 11.15 7.00 -2.20
C CYS A 20 11.11 6.39 -3.60
N SER A 21 10.18 6.80 -4.46
CA SER A 21 9.96 6.26 -5.81
C SER A 21 9.65 4.76 -5.85
N GLU A 22 9.24 4.19 -4.72
CA GLU A 22 8.83 2.78 -4.56
C GLU A 22 7.31 2.71 -4.37
N TYR A 23 6.73 1.51 -4.54
CA TYR A 23 5.35 1.23 -4.14
C TYR A 23 5.08 1.67 -2.69
N TYR A 24 3.90 2.24 -2.45
CA TYR A 24 3.53 2.66 -1.10
C TYR A 24 3.59 1.49 -0.10
N THR A 25 4.27 1.72 1.03
CA THR A 25 4.29 0.82 2.19
C THR A 25 3.74 1.57 3.38
N ASP A 26 2.68 1.05 4.00
CA ASP A 26 1.95 1.71 5.09
C ASP A 26 1.69 3.20 4.80
N PRO A 27 0.95 3.53 3.72
CA PRO A 27 0.73 4.90 3.33
C PRO A 27 -0.06 5.65 4.40
N LEU A 28 0.50 6.75 4.88
CA LEU A 28 -0.13 7.70 5.79
C LEU A 28 -0.57 8.94 5.01
N MET A 29 -1.75 9.44 5.32
CA MET A 29 -2.36 10.61 4.72
C MET A 29 -2.22 11.82 5.66
N LEU A 30 -1.70 12.92 5.13
CA LEU A 30 -1.71 14.21 5.81
C LEU A 30 -3.08 14.90 5.67
N PRO A 31 -3.41 15.90 6.51
CA PRO A 31 -4.68 16.65 6.39
C PRO A 31 -4.87 17.34 5.03
N CYS A 32 -3.79 17.61 4.29
CA CYS A 32 -3.83 18.12 2.92
C CYS A 32 -4.11 17.03 1.85
N LEU A 33 -4.42 15.81 2.27
CA LEU A 33 -4.75 14.63 1.45
C LEU A 33 -3.58 14.02 0.66
N HIS A 34 -2.37 14.58 0.74
CA HIS A 34 -1.17 13.91 0.22
C HIS A 34 -0.79 12.72 1.09
N SER A 35 -0.44 11.61 0.43
CA SER A 35 -0.06 10.36 1.07
C SER A 35 1.41 10.02 0.82
N PHE A 36 2.07 9.46 1.82
CA PHE A 36 3.49 9.07 1.83
C PHE A 36 3.67 7.77 2.61
N CYS A 37 4.70 6.98 2.33
CA CYS A 37 5.02 5.82 3.18
C CYS A 37 5.31 6.28 4.61
N MET A 38 4.89 5.50 5.62
CA MET A 38 5.18 5.79 7.03
C MET A 38 6.67 6.07 7.26
N LYS A 39 7.55 5.18 6.78
CA LYS A 39 9.01 5.34 6.86
C LYS A 39 9.54 6.63 6.23
N CYS A 40 8.87 7.14 5.20
CA CYS A 40 9.28 8.38 4.54
C CYS A 40 8.91 9.60 5.39
N LEU A 41 7.72 9.60 6.00
CA LEU A 41 7.32 10.65 6.94
C LEU A 41 8.16 10.63 8.22
N GLU A 42 8.56 9.45 8.70
CA GLU A 42 9.48 9.35 9.85
C GLU A 42 10.81 10.07 9.59
N LYS A 43 11.39 9.88 8.39
CA LYS A 43 12.62 10.59 7.98
C LYS A 43 12.41 12.10 7.90
N VAL A 44 11.35 12.54 7.23
CA VAL A 44 10.99 13.96 7.12
C VAL A 44 10.76 14.59 8.51
N LYS A 45 10.21 13.81 9.44
CA LYS A 45 10.01 14.23 10.83
C LYS A 45 11.31 14.32 11.61
N GLU A 46 12.23 13.37 11.40
CA GLU A 46 13.55 13.37 12.02
C GLU A 46 14.37 14.58 11.56
N GLU A 47 14.32 14.93 10.27
CA GLU A 47 14.97 16.10 9.67
C GLU A 47 14.41 17.43 10.21
N GLN A 48 13.09 17.51 10.47
CA GLN A 48 12.47 18.69 11.08
C GLN A 48 12.73 18.85 12.58
N GLY A 49 13.20 17.79 13.25
CA GLY A 49 13.46 17.79 14.68
C GLY A 49 12.37 17.06 15.49
N ARG A 50 12.82 16.32 16.50
CA ARG A 50 11.98 15.40 17.29
C ARG A 50 10.96 16.10 18.20
N GLU A 51 11.23 17.35 18.59
CA GLU A 51 10.36 18.11 19.50
C GLU A 51 9.16 18.77 18.79
N GLU A 52 9.22 18.91 17.46
CA GLU A 52 8.14 19.54 16.72
C GLU A 52 6.83 18.75 16.82
N LYS A 53 5.69 19.43 17.01
CA LYS A 53 4.37 18.76 17.09
C LYS A 53 3.64 18.75 15.75
N SER A 54 4.32 19.16 14.69
CA SER A 54 3.79 19.21 13.34
C SER A 54 4.85 18.79 12.32
N LEU A 55 4.40 18.55 11.10
CA LEU A 55 5.21 18.20 9.94
C LEU A 55 4.72 19.00 8.74
N LYS A 56 5.63 19.59 7.98
CA LYS A 56 5.30 20.17 6.68
C LYS A 56 5.14 19.09 5.62
N CYS A 57 4.09 19.19 4.82
CA CYS A 57 3.87 18.33 3.67
C CYS A 57 4.98 18.51 2.63
N PRO A 58 5.72 17.45 2.24
CA PRO A 58 6.78 17.55 1.23
C PRO A 58 6.32 17.94 -0.18
N THR A 59 5.01 17.91 -0.46
CA THR A 59 4.45 18.23 -1.79
C THR A 59 3.87 19.63 -1.88
N CYS A 60 3.25 20.13 -0.81
CA CYS A 60 2.52 21.41 -0.84
C CYS A 60 2.80 22.34 0.34
N ASP A 61 3.78 22.01 1.19
CA ASP A 61 4.20 22.77 2.38
C ASP A 61 3.12 22.99 3.45
N ALA A 62 1.92 22.44 3.26
CA ALA A 62 0.84 22.52 4.24
C ALA A 62 1.28 21.91 5.59
N ASN A 63 0.96 22.61 6.67
CA ASN A 63 1.29 22.15 8.01
C ASN A 63 0.34 21.02 8.45
N ALA A 64 0.89 19.90 8.90
CA ALA A 64 0.15 18.75 9.40
C ALA A 64 0.42 18.57 10.89
N PRO A 65 -0.57 18.86 11.77
CA PRO A 65 -0.46 18.57 13.20
C PRO A 65 -0.31 17.07 13.44
N LEU A 66 0.56 16.67 14.37
CA LEU A 66 0.77 15.28 14.76
C LEU A 66 0.07 15.02 16.10
N PRO A 67 -0.94 14.13 16.17
CA PRO A 67 -1.74 13.88 17.39
C PRO A 67 -0.93 13.44 18.63
N SER A 68 0.32 13.03 18.45
CA SER A 68 1.24 12.58 19.51
C SER A 68 2.70 12.99 19.28
N GLY A 69 2.94 13.94 18.36
CA GLY A 69 4.29 14.25 17.86
C GLY A 69 4.92 13.17 16.99
N LYS A 70 4.23 12.04 16.79
CA LYS A 70 4.66 10.91 15.95
C LYS A 70 3.82 10.82 14.69
N VAL A 71 4.44 10.36 13.61
CA VAL A 71 3.75 10.19 12.32
C VAL A 71 2.74 9.04 12.34
N ASN A 72 2.94 8.02 13.18
CA ASN A 72 2.01 6.89 13.32
C ASN A 72 0.62 7.28 13.87
N GLY A 73 0.45 8.50 14.37
CA GLY A 73 -0.85 9.06 14.74
C GLY A 73 -1.65 9.59 13.54
N LEU A 74 -1.06 9.68 12.35
CA LEU A 74 -1.74 10.10 11.13
C LEU A 74 -2.67 8.99 10.61
N THR A 75 -3.68 9.41 9.85
CA THR A 75 -4.63 8.48 9.24
C THR A 75 -3.95 7.63 8.17
N GLN A 76 -4.12 6.32 8.24
CA GLN A 76 -3.65 5.40 7.20
C GLN A 76 -4.56 5.47 5.96
N ASN A 77 -3.98 5.56 4.78
CA ASN A 77 -4.71 5.51 3.51
C ASN A 77 -4.94 4.05 3.08
N LEU A 78 -5.92 3.40 3.70
CA LEU A 78 -6.24 1.98 3.44
C LEU A 78 -6.66 1.71 2.00
N TRP A 79 -7.30 2.69 1.33
CA TRP A 79 -7.65 2.56 -0.08
C TRP A 79 -6.40 2.46 -0.96
N LEU A 80 -5.41 3.33 -0.75
CA LEU A 80 -4.14 3.29 -1.48
C LEU A 80 -3.33 2.04 -1.17
N ALA A 81 -3.30 1.63 0.11
CA ALA A 81 -2.65 0.38 0.53
C ALA A 81 -3.26 -0.83 -0.21
N HIS A 82 -4.59 -0.90 -0.30
CA HIS A 82 -5.28 -1.95 -1.02
C HIS A 82 -4.98 -1.91 -2.53
N LYS A 83 -4.91 -0.72 -3.14
CA LYS A 83 -4.56 -0.59 -4.56
C LYS A 83 -3.14 -1.04 -4.89
N VAL A 84 -2.17 -0.74 -4.02
CA VAL A 84 -0.81 -1.27 -4.16
C VAL A 84 -0.80 -2.79 -4.01
N LEU A 85 -1.54 -3.34 -3.05
CA LEU A 85 -1.66 -4.78 -2.89
C LEU A 85 -2.26 -5.45 -4.15
N GLU A 86 -3.34 -4.91 -4.71
CA GLU A 86 -3.94 -5.41 -5.95
C GLU A 86 -2.94 -5.41 -7.11
N ALA A 87 -2.18 -4.33 -7.28
CA ALA A 87 -1.17 -4.22 -8.33
C ALA A 87 -0.04 -5.23 -8.16
N THR A 88 0.54 -5.33 -6.95
CA THR A 88 1.64 -6.25 -6.67
C THR A 88 1.23 -7.72 -6.79
N VAL A 89 0.02 -8.08 -6.36
CA VAL A 89 -0.52 -9.43 -6.55
C VAL A 89 -0.73 -9.73 -8.03
N ARG A 90 -1.27 -8.78 -8.81
CA ARG A 90 -1.47 -8.94 -10.26
C ARG A 90 -0.14 -9.11 -10.99
N GLU A 91 0.87 -8.33 -10.64
CA GLU A 91 2.23 -8.46 -11.19
C GLU A 91 2.81 -9.84 -10.92
N LYS A 92 2.75 -10.31 -9.66
CA LYS A 92 3.21 -11.66 -9.28
C LYS A 92 2.49 -12.76 -10.06
N ILE A 93 1.16 -12.69 -10.19
CA ILE A 93 0.38 -13.67 -10.94
C ILE A 93 0.74 -13.64 -12.44
N SER A 94 1.09 -12.47 -12.96
CA SER A 94 1.43 -12.31 -14.37
C SER A 94 2.87 -12.72 -14.70
N SER A 95 3.75 -12.89 -13.71
CA SER A 95 5.19 -13.07 -13.93
C SER A 95 5.59 -14.44 -14.50
N LYS A 96 4.65 -15.36 -14.76
CA LYS A 96 4.86 -16.77 -15.16
C LYS A 96 5.69 -17.61 -14.17
N ASP A 97 6.19 -17.02 -13.10
CA ASP A 97 6.92 -17.72 -12.05
C ASP A 97 5.95 -18.49 -11.14
N SER A 98 6.42 -19.60 -10.59
CA SER A 98 5.70 -20.32 -9.55
C SER A 98 5.73 -19.51 -8.25
N ILE A 99 4.56 -19.02 -7.80
CA ILE A 99 4.43 -18.29 -6.54
C ILE A 99 4.38 -19.31 -5.39
N PRO A 100 5.26 -19.22 -4.38
CA PRO A 100 5.23 -20.15 -3.24
C PRO A 100 4.01 -19.88 -2.34
N CYS A 101 3.56 -20.93 -1.63
CA CYS A 101 2.59 -20.79 -0.56
C CYS A 101 3.20 -20.10 0.66
N ASP A 102 2.53 -19.07 1.21
CA ASP A 102 3.02 -18.31 2.37
C ASP A 102 2.94 -19.08 3.70
N GLN A 103 2.22 -20.20 3.74
CA GLN A 103 1.94 -20.96 4.97
C GLN A 103 2.67 -22.32 5.04
N CYS A 104 3.38 -22.71 3.98
CA CYS A 104 4.18 -23.93 3.99
C CYS A 104 5.54 -23.65 4.64
N THR A 105 5.92 -24.42 5.67
CA THR A 105 7.11 -24.11 6.48
C THR A 105 8.41 -24.74 6.00
N SER A 106 8.40 -25.71 5.06
CA SER A 106 9.59 -26.21 4.29
C SER A 106 9.44 -27.62 3.69
N SER A 107 8.35 -28.37 3.95
CA SER A 107 8.21 -29.76 3.46
C SER A 107 7.36 -29.93 2.21
N SER A 108 6.68 -28.88 1.78
CA SER A 108 5.88 -28.85 0.55
C SER A 108 5.99 -27.45 -0.05
N ASP A 109 6.99 -27.24 -0.90
CA ASP A 109 7.14 -26.04 -1.75
C ASP A 109 6.03 -26.01 -2.82
N ASP A 110 4.80 -26.20 -2.38
CA ASP A 110 3.63 -26.24 -3.24
C ASP A 110 3.36 -24.84 -3.77
N ALA A 111 3.16 -24.76 -5.08
CA ALA A 111 2.76 -23.54 -5.74
C ALA A 111 1.39 -23.08 -5.21
N ALA A 112 1.28 -21.77 -4.97
CA ALA A 112 0.04 -21.14 -4.63
C ALA A 112 -0.93 -21.19 -5.82
N VAL A 113 -2.19 -21.53 -5.54
CA VAL A 113 -3.28 -21.59 -6.54
C VAL A 113 -4.36 -20.55 -6.27
N ALA A 114 -4.26 -19.84 -5.15
CA ALA A 114 -5.19 -18.79 -4.75
C ALA A 114 -4.49 -17.72 -3.92
N PHE A 115 -5.07 -16.52 -3.93
CA PHE A 115 -4.72 -15.43 -3.03
C PHE A 115 -5.95 -15.06 -2.17
N CYS A 116 -5.77 -14.97 -0.85
CA CYS A 116 -6.81 -14.51 0.07
C CYS A 116 -6.67 -13.01 0.29
N CYS A 117 -7.66 -12.22 -0.13
CA CYS A 117 -7.66 -10.76 0.05
C CYS A 117 -7.86 -10.32 1.51
N SER A 118 -8.51 -11.13 2.35
CA SER A 118 -8.72 -10.81 3.76
C SER A 118 -7.45 -10.95 4.60
N CYS A 119 -6.59 -11.92 4.27
CA CYS A 119 -5.37 -12.22 5.02
C CYS A 119 -4.09 -11.81 4.29
N CYS A 120 -4.20 -11.40 3.03
CA CYS A 120 -3.07 -11.06 2.16
C CYS A 120 -2.07 -12.21 1.95
N LEU A 121 -2.58 -13.45 1.80
CA LEU A 121 -1.76 -14.66 1.69
C LEU A 121 -1.96 -15.39 0.36
N PHE A 122 -0.86 -15.89 -0.22
CA PHE A 122 -0.82 -16.87 -1.29
C PHE A 122 -0.90 -18.29 -0.70
N LEU A 123 -1.83 -19.10 -1.20
CA LEU A 123 -2.19 -20.39 -0.62
C LEU A 123 -2.17 -21.49 -1.69
N CYS A 124 -1.49 -22.60 -1.40
CA CYS A 124 -1.61 -23.84 -2.17
C CYS A 124 -2.99 -24.49 -1.98
N ASP A 125 -3.28 -25.56 -2.74
CA ASP A 125 -4.59 -26.22 -2.69
C ASP A 125 -4.93 -26.77 -1.29
N PHE A 126 -3.93 -27.23 -0.54
CA PHE A 126 -4.11 -27.69 0.84
C PHE A 126 -4.36 -26.54 1.82
N CYS A 127 -3.47 -25.54 1.86
CA CYS A 127 -3.58 -24.40 2.77
C CYS A 127 -4.87 -23.60 2.52
N LYS A 128 -5.32 -23.50 1.27
CA LYS A 128 -6.60 -22.87 0.92
C LYS A 128 -7.80 -23.57 1.58
N LYS A 129 -7.81 -24.90 1.69
CA LYS A 129 -8.94 -25.64 2.29
C LYS A 129 -9.00 -25.47 3.81
N GLY A 130 -7.84 -25.35 4.45
CA GLY A 130 -7.74 -25.07 5.89
C GLY A 130 -7.99 -23.61 6.25
N HIS A 131 -7.82 -22.71 5.29
CA HIS A 131 -8.01 -21.27 5.43
C HIS A 131 -9.48 -20.90 5.14
N LYS A 132 -10.28 -20.70 6.20
CA LYS A 132 -11.66 -20.22 6.14
C LYS A 132 -11.78 -18.84 6.77
#